data_AF-A0A959RVQ4-F1
#
_entry.id   AF-A0A959RVQ4-F1
#
_cell.length_a   1.000
_cell.length_b   1.000
_cell.length_c   1.000
_cell.angle_alpha   90.00
_cell.angle_beta   90.00
_cell.angle_gamma   90.00
#
_symmetry.space_group_name_H-M   'P 1'
#
loop_
_entity.id
_entity.type
_entity.pdbx_description
1 polymer ?
#
loop_
_entity_poly.entity_id
_entity_poly.type
_entity_poly.pdbx_seq_one_letter_code
_entity_poly.pdbx_strand_id
1 'polypeptide(L)'
;HIPGIQNQLQIFRKINKLLSPIGIAIISFWRFLDVPRLASKVVPSDKLINLGIEKGELDQNDYILDWDRGVSAYRYCHYYSDDEINYLVKESKFNLLAEYFADGKEGKGNKYIIISK
;
A
#
# COMPACT_ATOMS: atom_id res chain seq x y z
N HIS A 1 2.56 -2.52 3.13
CA HIS A 1 3.50 -3.09 4.11
C HIS A 1 4.93 -3.24 3.55
N ILE A 2 5.32 -2.45 2.54
CA ILE A 2 6.65 -2.53 1.94
C ILE A 2 7.27 -1.12 2.09
N PRO A 3 8.17 -0.90 3.06
CA PRO A 3 8.79 0.39 3.28
C PRO A 3 9.67 0.83 2.11
N GLY A 4 9.56 2.10 1.72
CA GLY A 4 10.41 2.74 0.73
C GLY A 4 10.13 2.37 -0.72
N ILE A 5 10.09 3.39 -1.58
CA ILE A 5 9.78 3.26 -3.01
C ILE A 5 10.70 2.30 -3.77
N GLN A 6 11.98 2.21 -3.37
CA GLN A 6 12.93 1.31 -4.02
C GLN A 6 12.56 -0.17 -3.80
N ASN A 7 12.13 -0.54 -2.60
CA ASN A 7 11.70 -1.92 -2.31
C ASN A 7 10.41 -2.26 -3.05
N GLN A 8 9.49 -1.30 -3.14
CA GLN A 8 8.24 -1.44 -3.89
C GLN A 8 8.52 -1.67 -5.39
N LEU A 9 9.38 -0.86 -6.01
CA LEU A 9 9.81 -1.04 -7.40
C LEU A 9 10.53 -2.36 -7.62
N GLN A 10 11.39 -2.79 -6.68
CA GLN A 10 12.07 -4.08 -6.78
C GLN A 10 11.08 -5.24 -6.83
N ILE A 11 10.01 -5.20 -6.02
CA ILE A 11 8.96 -6.22 -6.05
C ILE A 11 8.26 -6.23 -7.41
N PHE A 12 7.81 -5.08 -7.91
CA PHE A 12 7.13 -5.01 -9.20
C PHE A 12 8.02 -5.48 -10.35
N ARG A 13 9.28 -5.04 -10.39
CA ARG A 13 10.26 -5.49 -11.40
C ARG A 13 10.52 -7.00 -11.30
N LYS A 14 10.53 -7.57 -10.09
CA LYS A 14 10.67 -9.01 -9.90
C LYS A 14 9.45 -9.77 -10.43
N ILE A 15 8.24 -9.27 -10.19
CA ILE A 15 7.01 -9.82 -10.77
C ILE A 15 7.11 -9.80 -12.30
N ASN A 16 7.50 -8.66 -12.91
CA ASN A 16 7.61 -8.53 -14.37
C ASN A 16 8.58 -9.56 -14.98
N LYS A 17 9.71 -9.80 -14.29
CA LYS A 17 10.72 -10.79 -14.71
C LYS A 17 10.21 -12.23 -14.63
N LEU A 18 9.42 -12.57 -13.62
CA LEU A 18 8.89 -13.92 -13.40
C LEU A 18 7.63 -14.21 -14.24
N LEU A 19 6.95 -13.16 -14.70
CA LEU A 19 5.74 -13.29 -15.50
C LEU A 19 6.07 -13.75 -16.93
N SER A 20 5.26 -14.67 -17.47
CA SER A 20 5.36 -15.09 -18.87
C SER A 20 5.08 -13.92 -19.82
N PRO A 21 5.50 -13.99 -21.10
CA PRO A 21 5.31 -12.88 -22.05
C PRO A 21 3.86 -12.43 -22.24
N ILE A 22 2.89 -13.33 -22.04
CA ILE A 22 1.44 -13.06 -22.13
C ILE A 22 0.75 -13.12 -20.76
N GLY A 23 1.53 -13.15 -19.68
CA GLY A 23 1.01 -13.29 -18.32
C GLY A 23 0.42 -11.99 -17.79
N ILE A 24 -0.45 -12.14 -16.80
CA ILE A 24 -1.10 -11.03 -16.10
C ILE A 24 -0.78 -11.17 -14.61
N ALA A 25 -0.56 -10.03 -13.95
CA ALA A 25 -0.54 -9.94 -12.49
C ALA A 25 -1.75 -9.12 -12.01
N ILE A 26 -2.33 -9.54 -10.88
CA ILE A 26 -3.40 -8.82 -10.20
C ILE A 26 -2.86 -8.42 -8.83
N ILE A 27 -2.82 -7.12 -8.54
CA ILE A 27 -2.23 -6.58 -7.31
C ILE A 27 -3.26 -5.70 -6.63
N SER A 28 -3.46 -5.93 -5.32
CA SER A 28 -4.31 -5.11 -4.47
C SER A 28 -3.47 -4.15 -3.63
N PHE A 29 -3.89 -2.90 -3.55
CA PHE A 29 -3.35 -1.88 -2.67
C PHE A 29 -4.37 -1.54 -1.60
N TRP A 30 -3.93 -1.51 -0.35
CA TRP A 30 -4.81 -1.25 0.77
C TRP A 30 -5.11 0.23 0.91
N ARG A 31 -6.39 0.59 0.77
CA ARG A 31 -6.91 1.96 0.80
C ARG A 31 -7.48 2.32 2.17
N PHE A 32 -6.72 2.02 3.23
CA PHE A 32 -7.21 2.11 4.61
C PHE A 32 -7.59 3.53 5.06
N LEU A 33 -7.00 4.57 4.47
CA LEU A 33 -7.41 5.95 4.75
C LEU A 33 -8.77 6.30 4.15
N ASP A 34 -9.18 5.62 3.07
CA ASP A 34 -10.50 5.80 2.44
C ASP A 34 -11.61 5.12 3.24
N VAL A 35 -11.27 4.35 4.28
CA VAL A 35 -12.21 3.67 5.16
C VAL A 35 -12.19 4.36 6.54
N PRO A 36 -13.21 5.15 6.91
CA PRO A 36 -13.17 5.99 8.12
C PRO A 36 -12.81 5.23 9.41
N ARG A 37 -13.34 4.02 9.58
CA ARG A 37 -13.04 3.16 10.74
C ARG A 37 -11.57 2.69 10.81
N LEU A 38 -10.90 2.57 9.67
CA LEU A 38 -9.48 2.19 9.62
C LEU A 38 -8.59 3.43 9.70
N ALA A 39 -8.98 4.53 9.06
CA ALA A 39 -8.31 5.82 9.18
C ALA A 39 -8.24 6.28 10.65
N SER A 40 -9.31 6.06 11.44
CA SER A 40 -9.32 6.39 12.86
C SER A 40 -8.35 5.56 13.73
N LYS A 41 -7.73 4.51 13.17
CA LYS A 41 -6.73 3.67 13.85
C LYS A 41 -5.29 4.14 13.60
N VAL A 42 -5.08 5.16 12.78
CA VAL A 42 -3.75 5.75 12.57
C VAL A 42 -3.25 6.30 13.90
N VAL A 43 -2.06 5.88 14.31
CA VAL A 43 -1.39 6.38 15.50
C VAL A 43 -1.02 7.85 15.26
N PRO A 44 -1.48 8.78 16.12
CA PRO A 44 -1.12 10.19 16.05
C PRO A 44 0.41 10.40 16.07
N SER A 45 0.89 11.40 15.34
CA SER A 45 2.32 11.66 15.15
C SER A 45 3.07 11.93 16.45
N ASP A 46 2.43 12.59 17.42
CA ASP A 46 2.95 12.85 18.77
C ASP A 46 3.11 11.56 19.61
N LYS A 47 2.41 10.48 19.26
CA LYS A 47 2.51 9.18 19.93
C LYS A 47 3.53 8.23 19.31
N LEU A 48 4.02 8.52 18.10
CA LEU A 48 5.01 7.68 17.41
C LEU A 48 6.33 7.56 18.19
N ILE A 49 6.72 8.61 18.92
CA ILE A 49 7.93 8.59 19.76
C ILE A 49 7.86 7.53 20.86
N ASN A 50 6.66 7.21 21.37
CA ASN A 50 6.47 6.15 22.36
C ASN A 50 6.69 4.75 21.77
N LEU A 51 6.70 4.63 20.44
CA LEU A 51 7.02 3.42 19.69
C LEU A 51 8.49 3.40 19.23
N GLY A 52 9.29 4.38 19.64
CA GLY A 52 10.67 4.55 19.20
C GLY A 52 10.80 5.03 17.77
N ILE A 53 9.76 5.64 17.21
CA ILE A 53 9.76 6.19 15.85
C ILE A 53 9.95 7.71 15.93
N GLU A 54 11.04 8.20 15.36
CA GLU A 54 11.40 9.61 15.37
C GLU A 54 10.77 10.39 14.20
N LYS A 55 10.80 11.72 14.32
CA LYS A 55 10.32 12.60 13.25
C LYS A 55 11.18 12.42 12.01
N GLY A 56 10.55 12.04 10.90
CA GLY A 56 11.21 11.88 9.60
C GLY A 56 11.64 10.44 9.28
N GLU A 57 11.40 9.48 10.16
CA GLU A 57 11.67 8.06 9.86
C GLU A 57 10.59 7.39 8.99
N LEU A 58 9.39 7.99 8.93
CA LEU A 58 8.30 7.56 8.06
C LEU A 58 8.29 8.44 6.81
N ASP A 59 8.23 7.81 5.63
CA ASP A 59 8.07 8.52 4.37
C ASP A 59 6.65 9.10 4.25
N GLN A 60 6.43 9.92 3.22
CA GLN A 60 5.08 10.33 2.86
C GLN A 60 4.20 9.08 2.63
N ASN A 61 2.97 9.14 3.14
CA ASN A 61 1.99 8.06 3.10
C ASN A 61 2.35 6.80 3.90
N ASP A 62 3.40 6.85 4.73
CA ASP A 62 3.68 5.83 5.74
C ASP A 62 2.95 6.13 7.04
N TYR A 63 2.32 5.09 7.60
CA TYR A 63 1.51 5.19 8.81
C TYR A 63 1.75 4.00 9.72
N ILE A 64 1.62 4.23 11.03
CA ILE A 64 1.42 3.15 11.99
C ILE A 64 -0.07 3.09 12.33
N LEU A 65 -0.66 1.91 12.20
CA LEU A 65 -2.04 1.65 12.64
C LEU A 65 -2.03 0.83 13.93
N ASP A 66 -2.88 1.18 14.89
CA ASP A 66 -3.18 0.30 16.03
C ASP A 66 -4.34 -0.64 15.68
N TRP A 67 -4.02 -1.92 15.57
CA TRP A 67 -5.02 -2.93 15.21
C TRP A 67 -5.96 -3.27 16.37
N ASP A 68 -5.61 -2.88 17.61
CA ASP A 68 -6.30 -3.09 18.89
C ASP A 68 -7.35 -4.22 18.86
N ARG A 69 -6.88 -5.44 19.20
CA ARG A 69 -7.72 -6.63 19.41
C ARG A 69 -7.57 -7.13 20.85
N GLY A 70 -7.63 -6.23 21.83
CA GLY A 70 -7.49 -6.55 23.26
C GLY A 70 -6.06 -6.37 23.80
N VAL A 71 -5.10 -6.15 22.92
CA VAL A 71 -3.74 -5.64 23.20
C VAL A 71 -3.39 -4.71 22.03
N SER A 72 -2.71 -3.59 22.30
CA SER A 72 -2.18 -2.72 21.24
C SER A 72 -1.24 -3.51 20.33
N ALA A 73 -1.51 -3.45 19.02
CA ALA A 73 -0.76 -4.17 18.01
C ALA A 73 -0.49 -3.25 16.83
N TYR A 74 0.68 -2.61 16.88
CA TYR A 74 1.09 -1.61 15.90
C TYR A 74 1.57 -2.25 14.59
N ARG A 75 1.12 -1.69 13.46
CA ARG A 75 1.47 -2.16 12.12
C ARG A 75 1.91 -1.00 11.25
N TYR A 76 3.09 -1.11 10.68
CA TYR A 76 3.51 -0.25 9.57
C TYR A 76 2.63 -0.50 8.35
N CYS A 77 2.09 0.56 7.76
CA CYS A 77 1.23 0.54 6.58
C CYS A 77 1.65 1.66 5.64
N HIS A 78 1.62 1.41 4.34
CA HIS A 78 1.84 2.44 3.32
C HIS A 78 0.52 2.61 2.58
N TYR A 79 -0.01 3.84 2.56
CA TYR A 79 -1.16 4.18 1.75
C TYR A 79 -0.68 4.51 0.33
N TYR A 80 -1.28 3.91 -0.68
CA TYR A 80 -0.90 4.17 -2.06
C TYR A 80 -1.90 5.12 -2.70
N SER A 81 -1.44 6.29 -3.08
CA SER A 81 -2.16 7.20 -3.99
C SER A 81 -2.21 6.63 -5.41
N ASP A 82 -3.11 7.16 -6.23
CA ASP A 82 -3.23 6.71 -7.61
C ASP A 82 -1.98 7.06 -8.43
N ASP A 83 -1.32 8.18 -8.12
CA ASP A 83 -0.07 8.59 -8.75
C ASP A 83 1.09 7.64 -8.42
N GLU A 84 1.20 7.18 -7.16
CA GLU A 84 2.19 6.19 -6.76
C GLU A 84 1.98 4.85 -7.46
N ILE A 85 0.72 4.41 -7.58
CA ILE A 85 0.38 3.18 -8.31
C ILE A 85 0.78 3.31 -9.78
N ASN A 86 0.40 4.40 -10.43
CA ASN A 86 0.75 4.68 -11.83
C ASN A 86 2.27 4.72 -12.04
N TYR A 87 3.00 5.33 -11.10
CA TYR A 87 4.45 5.36 -11.11
C TYR A 87 5.06 3.96 -11.00
N LEU A 88 4.58 3.12 -10.06
CA LEU A 88 5.07 1.74 -9.91
C LEU A 88 4.85 0.89 -11.16
N VAL A 89 3.69 1.01 -11.80
CA VAL A 89 3.35 0.31 -13.05
C VAL A 89 4.30 0.73 -14.17
N LYS A 90 4.44 2.06 -14.41
CA LYS A 90 5.28 2.62 -15.46
C LYS A 90 6.76 2.24 -15.28
N GLU A 91 7.32 2.47 -14.10
CA GLU A 91 8.75 2.26 -13.81
C GLU A 91 9.15 0.78 -13.73
N SER A 92 8.16 -0.11 -13.70
CA SER A 92 8.34 -1.56 -13.71
C SER A 92 8.00 -2.20 -15.06
N LYS A 93 7.76 -1.37 -16.09
CA LYS A 93 7.49 -1.80 -17.47
C LYS A 93 6.29 -2.73 -17.58
N PHE A 94 5.21 -2.38 -16.91
CA PHE A 94 3.91 -3.02 -17.07
C PHE A 94 2.95 -2.11 -17.83
N ASN A 95 1.95 -2.72 -18.45
CA ASN A 95 0.78 -2.07 -19.02
C ASN A 95 -0.41 -2.23 -18.06
N LEU A 96 -1.11 -1.14 -17.75
CA LEU A 96 -2.35 -1.19 -16.97
C LEU A 96 -3.51 -1.61 -17.87
N LEU A 97 -4.14 -2.74 -17.56
CA LEU A 97 -5.28 -3.25 -18.32
C LEU A 97 -6.61 -2.82 -17.72
N ALA A 98 -6.70 -2.83 -16.39
CA ALA A 98 -7.89 -2.42 -15.66
C ALA A 98 -7.54 -2.05 -14.21
N GLU A 99 -8.38 -1.22 -13.61
CA GLU A 99 -8.35 -0.95 -12.18
C GLU A 99 -9.77 -0.84 -11.63
N TYR A 100 -9.95 -1.22 -10.37
CA TYR A 100 -11.23 -1.11 -9.69
C TYR A 100 -11.05 -1.07 -8.17
N PHE A 101 -12.08 -0.59 -7.47
CA PHE A 101 -12.15 -0.67 -6.02
C PHE A 101 -13.00 -1.87 -5.61
N ALA A 102 -12.58 -2.55 -4.55
CA ALA A 102 -13.34 -3.63 -3.93
C ALA A 102 -13.06 -3.70 -2.42
N ASP A 103 -13.72 -4.66 -1.76
CA ASP A 103 -13.62 -4.97 -0.33
C ASP A 103 -14.09 -3.89 0.64
N GLY A 104 -14.27 -4.32 1.89
CA GLY A 104 -14.81 -3.50 2.95
C GLY A 104 -16.30 -3.24 2.77
N LYS A 105 -16.92 -2.67 3.81
CA LYS A 105 -18.37 -2.43 3.85
C LYS A 105 -18.84 -1.50 2.72
N GLU A 106 -17.98 -0.60 2.27
CA GLU A 106 -18.27 0.42 1.25
C GLU A 106 -17.72 0.06 -0.13
N GLY A 107 -17.11 -1.12 -0.30
CA GLY A 107 -16.52 -1.55 -1.58
C GLY A 107 -15.27 -0.77 -2.01
N LYS A 108 -14.65 -0.01 -1.09
CA LYS A 108 -13.49 0.86 -1.33
C LYS A 108 -12.29 0.53 -0.45
N GLY A 109 -12.29 -0.62 0.20
CA GLY A 109 -11.22 -1.01 1.13
C GLY A 109 -9.88 -1.24 0.44
N ASN A 110 -9.89 -1.67 -0.81
CA ASN A 110 -8.72 -1.93 -1.62
C ASN A 110 -8.91 -1.39 -3.05
N LYS A 111 -7.81 -0.92 -3.65
CA LYS A 111 -7.72 -0.67 -5.09
C LYS A 111 -6.99 -1.85 -5.73
N TYR A 112 -7.59 -2.46 -6.73
CA TYR A 112 -7.01 -3.55 -7.51
C TYR A 112 -6.54 -3.01 -8.86
N ILE A 113 -5.38 -3.47 -9.30
CA ILE A 113 -4.90 -3.29 -10.67
C ILE A 113 -4.70 -4.65 -11.34
N ILE A 114 -5.03 -4.70 -12.63
CA ILE A 114 -4.73 -5.80 -13.53
C ILE A 114 -3.69 -5.29 -14.50
N ILE A 115 -2.52 -5.93 -14.51
CA ILE A 115 -1.37 -5.48 -15.30
C ILE A 115 -0.80 -6.63 -16.14
N SER A 116 -0.37 -6.31 -17.35
CA SER A 116 0.38 -7.23 -18.22
C SER A 116 1.79 -6.71 -18.46
N LYS A 117 2.68 -7.61 -18.86
CA LYS A 117 4.02 -7.26 -19.33
C LYS A 117 3.99 -6.31 -20.53
#